data_AF-A0A0E3SH20-F1
#
_entry.id   AF-A0A0E3SH20-F1
#
_cell.length_a   1.000
_cell.length_b   1.000
_cell.length_c   1.000
_cell.angle_alpha   90.00
_cell.angle_beta   90.00
_cell.angle_gamma   90.00
#
_symmetry.space_group_name_H-M   'P 1'
#
loop_
_entity.id
_entity.type
_entity.pdbx_description
1 polymer ?
#
loop_
_entity_poly.entity_id
_entity_poly.type
_entity_poly.pdbx_seq_one_letter_code
_entity_poly.pdbx_strand_id
1 'polypeptide(L)'
;MVPGQGEIIVKRFEYLFDIFWKFIKDYLRVREGIECTSPKSCFREAFKAGILSEEETVKTLEMTDDRNLSTHTYDEEAVEEIYQQIKDYWYLMDKVCRRIVERAET
;
A
#
# COMPACT_ATOMS: atom_id res chain seq x y z
N MET A 1 16.96 2.05 -17.56
CA MET A 1 16.73 3.02 -16.47
C MET A 1 17.91 3.99 -16.42
N VAL A 2 17.72 5.27 -16.11
CA VAL A 2 18.86 6.16 -15.81
C VAL A 2 19.43 5.76 -14.45
N PRO A 3 20.76 5.64 -14.26
CA PRO A 3 21.34 5.29 -12.96
C PRO A 3 20.77 6.16 -11.82
N GLY A 4 20.32 5.53 -10.74
CA GLY A 4 19.74 6.20 -9.57
C GLY A 4 18.26 6.63 -9.68
N GLN A 5 17.64 6.53 -10.86
CA GLN A 5 16.22 6.90 -11.01
C GLN A 5 15.28 5.89 -10.32
N GLY A 6 15.60 4.60 -10.37
CA GLY A 6 14.83 3.54 -9.71
C GLY A 6 14.80 3.70 -8.20
N GLU A 7 15.95 3.96 -7.59
CA GLU A 7 16.07 4.18 -6.14
C GLU A 7 15.20 5.35 -5.65
N ILE A 8 15.22 6.48 -6.36
CA ILE A 8 14.39 7.66 -6.02
C ILE A 8 12.91 7.30 -6.06
N ILE A 9 12.48 6.51 -7.04
CA ILE A 9 11.09 6.13 -7.24
C ILE A 9 10.65 5.09 -6.21
N VAL A 10 11.50 4.10 -5.90
CA VAL A 10 11.28 3.14 -4.81
C VAL A 10 11.19 3.85 -3.46
N LYS A 11 12.04 4.87 -3.20
CA LYS A 11 11.90 5.69 -2.00
C LYS A 11 10.59 6.45 -1.94
N ARG A 12 10.12 7.03 -3.05
CA ARG A 12 8.78 7.65 -3.09
C ARG A 12 7.68 6.63 -2.78
N PHE A 13 7.81 5.41 -3.32
CA PHE A 13 6.90 4.32 -3.00
C PHE A 13 6.87 3.98 -1.50
N GLU A 14 8.02 3.88 -0.83
CA GLU A 14 8.09 3.62 0.63
C GLU A 14 7.25 4.63 1.43
N TYR A 15 7.43 5.92 1.15
CA TYR A 15 6.70 6.99 1.83
C TYR A 15 5.19 6.95 1.52
N LEU A 16 4.83 6.72 0.26
CA LEU A 16 3.43 6.63 -0.17
C LEU A 16 2.73 5.42 0.46
N PHE A 17 3.40 4.27 0.51
CA PHE A 17 2.90 3.08 1.20
C PHE A 17 2.62 3.40 2.68
N ASP A 18 3.56 4.07 3.36
CA ASP A 18 3.40 4.40 4.78
C ASP A 18 2.25 5.35 5.06
N ILE A 19 1.95 6.28 4.16
CA ILE A 19 0.77 7.14 4.25
C ILE A 19 -0.49 6.32 3.96
N PHE A 20 -0.48 5.48 2.92
CA PHE A 20 -1.63 4.71 2.48
C PHE A 20 -2.16 3.75 3.55
N TRP A 21 -1.31 2.92 4.16
CA TRP A 21 -1.79 1.96 5.16
C TRP A 21 -2.25 2.66 6.45
N LYS A 22 -1.65 3.81 6.81
CA LYS A 22 -2.08 4.62 7.95
C LYS A 22 -3.43 5.29 7.70
N PHE A 23 -3.67 5.77 6.47
CA PHE A 23 -4.97 6.28 6.07
C PHE A 23 -6.08 5.22 6.23
N ILE A 24 -5.83 3.99 5.76
CA ILE A 24 -6.78 2.88 5.96
C ILE A 24 -6.96 2.57 7.44
N LYS A 25 -5.87 2.52 8.22
CA LYS A 25 -5.93 2.31 9.66
C LYS A 25 -6.81 3.34 10.35
N ASP A 26 -6.63 4.62 10.03
CA ASP A 26 -7.40 5.70 10.65
C ASP A 26 -8.88 5.63 10.23
N TYR A 27 -9.17 5.30 8.97
CA TYR A 27 -10.54 5.06 8.53
C TYR A 27 -11.19 3.91 9.29
N LEU A 28 -10.54 2.73 9.36
CA LEU A 28 -11.04 1.56 10.08
C LEU A 28 -11.30 1.89 11.56
N ARG A 29 -10.40 2.65 12.18
CA ARG A 29 -10.53 3.05 13.57
C ARG A 29 -11.70 4.01 13.80
N VAL A 30 -11.82 5.06 12.98
CA VAL A 30 -12.78 6.15 13.20
C VAL A 30 -14.18 5.79 12.72
N ARG A 31 -14.30 5.10 11.58
CA ARG A 31 -15.60 4.81 10.94
C ARG A 31 -16.14 3.43 11.29
N GLU A 32 -15.26 2.43 11.44
CA GLU A 32 -15.67 1.04 11.69
C GLU A 32 -15.44 0.60 13.15
N GLY A 33 -14.70 1.39 13.95
CA GLY A 33 -14.32 1.02 15.32
C GLY A 33 -13.33 -0.16 15.39
N ILE A 34 -12.63 -0.45 14.29
CA ILE A 34 -11.71 -1.60 14.17
C ILE A 34 -10.27 -1.12 14.38
N GLU A 35 -9.58 -1.73 15.34
CA GLU A 35 -8.17 -1.45 15.62
C GLU A 35 -7.25 -2.44 14.87
N CYS A 36 -6.23 -1.90 14.19
CA CYS A 36 -5.19 -2.67 13.51
C CYS A 36 -3.81 -2.03 13.75
N THR A 37 -2.77 -2.85 13.89
CA THR A 37 -1.44 -2.40 14.37
C THR A 37 -0.32 -2.53 13.35
N SER A 38 -0.58 -3.17 12.21
CA SER A 38 0.37 -3.38 11.11
C SER A 38 -0.30 -3.26 9.74
N PRO A 39 0.45 -2.98 8.66
CA PRO A 39 -0.12 -2.89 7.31
C PRO A 39 -0.93 -4.15 6.93
N LYS A 40 -0.33 -5.34 7.09
CA LYS A 40 -1.00 -6.61 6.78
C LYS A 40 -2.27 -6.83 7.61
N SER A 41 -2.27 -6.44 8.90
CA SER A 41 -3.51 -6.52 9.69
C SER A 41 -4.56 -5.54 9.18
N CYS A 42 -4.19 -4.30 8.86
CA CYS A 42 -5.13 -3.29 8.37
C CYS A 42 -5.72 -3.67 7.02
N PHE A 43 -4.95 -4.23 6.09
CA PHE A 43 -5.48 -4.69 4.80
C PHE A 43 -6.46 -5.87 4.96
N ARG A 44 -6.19 -6.81 5.88
CA ARG A 44 -7.12 -7.90 6.18
C ARG A 44 -8.42 -7.41 6.83
N GLU A 45 -8.35 -6.43 7.72
CA GLU A 45 -9.56 -5.82 8.29
C GLU A 45 -10.31 -4.99 7.24
N ALA A 46 -9.61 -4.30 6.34
CA ALA A 46 -10.22 -3.58 5.22
C ALA A 46 -10.97 -4.53 4.27
N PHE A 47 -10.48 -5.74 4.04
CA PHE A 47 -11.22 -6.78 3.33
C PHE A 47 -12.51 -7.16 4.05
N LYS A 48 -12.44 -7.43 5.35
CA LYS A 48 -13.62 -7.79 6.16
C LYS A 48 -14.67 -6.68 6.22
N ALA A 49 -14.22 -5.42 6.24
CA ALA A 49 -15.08 -4.23 6.15
C ALA A 49 -15.60 -3.96 4.72
N GLY A 50 -15.30 -4.84 3.76
CA GLY A 50 -15.72 -4.72 2.37
C GLY A 50 -15.11 -3.53 1.63
N ILE A 51 -14.03 -2.93 2.15
CA ILE A 51 -13.29 -1.84 1.51
C ILE A 51 -12.44 -2.39 0.38
N LEU A 52 -11.80 -3.54 0.57
CA LEU A 52 -11.00 -4.23 -0.43
C LEU A 52 -11.73 -5.46 -0.97
N SER A 53 -11.53 -5.78 -2.25
CA SER A 53 -11.86 -7.11 -2.78
C SER A 53 -10.81 -8.14 -2.36
N GLU A 54 -11.08 -9.43 -2.59
CA GLU A 54 -10.09 -10.50 -2.34
C GLU A 54 -8.80 -10.28 -3.15
N GLU A 55 -8.94 -9.96 -4.44
CA GLU A 55 -7.81 -9.68 -5.34
C GLU A 55 -7.00 -8.45 -4.87
N GLU A 56 -7.68 -7.36 -4.50
CA GLU A 56 -7.02 -6.15 -3.98
C GLU A 56 -6.32 -6.44 -2.63
N THR A 57 -6.88 -7.33 -1.82
CA THR A 57 -6.28 -7.76 -0.56
C THR A 57 -4.99 -8.53 -0.80
N VAL A 58 -4.99 -9.49 -1.73
CA VAL A 58 -3.76 -10.20 -2.12
C VAL A 58 -2.70 -9.21 -2.61
N LYS A 59 -3.07 -8.27 -3.49
CA LYS A 59 -2.15 -7.24 -4.00
C LYS A 59 -1.60 -6.31 -2.92
N THR A 60 -2.40 -5.90 -1.95
CA THR A 60 -1.89 -5.08 -0.83
C THR A 60 -0.97 -5.85 0.11
N LEU A 61 -1.15 -7.17 0.25
CA LEU A 61 -0.22 -8.03 0.99
C LEU A 61 1.11 -8.19 0.26
N GLU A 62 1.10 -8.44 -1.05
CA GLU A 62 2.30 -8.45 -1.90
C GLU A 62 3.05 -7.11 -1.81
N MET A 63 2.32 -6.00 -1.98
CA MET A 63 2.88 -4.65 -1.85
C MET A 63 3.54 -4.38 -0.49
N THR A 64 3.04 -5.02 0.58
CA THR A 64 3.66 -4.93 1.91
C THR A 64 5.01 -5.65 1.93
N ASP A 65 5.12 -6.79 1.27
CA ASP A 65 6.35 -7.56 1.20
C ASP A 65 7.41 -6.84 0.37
N ASP A 66 7.03 -6.25 -0.76
CA ASP A 66 7.90 -5.40 -1.58
C ASP A 66 8.40 -4.17 -0.81
N ARG A 67 7.53 -3.50 -0.04
CA ARG A 67 7.96 -2.37 0.80
C ARG A 67 8.88 -2.80 1.94
N ASN A 68 8.72 -4.00 2.48
CA ASN A 68 9.67 -4.50 3.49
C ASN A 68 11.03 -4.78 2.84
N LEU A 69 11.03 -5.39 1.65
CA LEU A 69 12.24 -5.67 0.88
C LEU A 69 12.99 -4.39 0.51
N SER A 70 12.29 -3.33 0.11
CA SER A 70 12.89 -2.06 -0.31
C SER A 70 13.71 -1.37 0.80
N THR A 71 13.34 -1.57 2.06
CA THR A 71 14.04 -0.92 3.20
C THR A 71 15.32 -1.60 3.63
N HIS A 72 15.58 -2.82 3.16
CA HIS A 72 16.71 -3.64 3.61
C HIS A 72 17.76 -3.87 2.52
N THR A 73 17.59 -3.26 1.35
CA THR A 73 18.25 -3.74 0.14
C THR A 73 19.04 -2.64 -0.58
N TYR A 74 20.36 -2.86 -0.72
CA TYR A 74 21.25 -2.16 -1.65
C TYR A 74 21.40 -2.93 -2.99
N ASP A 75 20.52 -3.90 -3.24
CA ASP A 75 20.51 -4.76 -4.43
C ASP A 75 19.74 -4.08 -5.57
N GLU A 76 20.46 -3.82 -6.66
CA GLU A 76 19.89 -3.21 -7.86
C GLU A 76 18.80 -4.10 -8.51
N GLU A 77 18.90 -5.42 -8.37
CA GLU A 77 17.91 -6.36 -8.94
C GLU A 77 16.55 -6.20 -8.24
N ALA A 78 16.55 -6.16 -6.91
CA ALA A 78 15.34 -5.92 -6.12
C ALA A 78 14.73 -4.53 -6.38
N VAL A 79 15.57 -3.50 -6.58
CA VAL A 79 15.10 -2.15 -6.94
C VAL A 79 14.37 -2.19 -8.28
N GLU A 80 14.89 -2.90 -9.27
CA GLU A 80 14.26 -3.06 -10.58
C GLU A 80 12.94 -3.83 -10.47
N GLU A 81 12.90 -4.95 -9.74
CA GLU A 81 11.68 -5.75 -9.55
C GLU A 81 10.55 -4.91 -8.92
N ILE A 82 10.84 -4.21 -7.82
CA ILE A 82 9.86 -3.35 -7.15
C ILE A 82 9.46 -2.20 -8.07
N TYR A 83 10.42 -1.60 -8.79
CA TYR A 83 10.15 -0.52 -9.71
C TYR A 83 9.10 -0.89 -10.77
N GLN A 84 9.15 -2.12 -11.28
CA GLN A 84 8.16 -2.61 -12.25
C GLN A 84 6.75 -2.72 -11.65
N GLN A 85 6.60 -2.95 -10.34
CA GLN A 85 5.30 -3.05 -9.66
C GLN A 85 4.69 -1.69 -9.28
N ILE A 86 5.51 -0.63 -9.16
CA ILE A 86 5.08 0.67 -8.58
C ILE A 86 3.87 1.28 -9.30
N LYS A 87 3.77 1.12 -10.63
CA LYS A 87 2.64 1.65 -11.39
C LYS A 87 1.32 1.01 -10.96
N ASP A 88 1.32 -0.30 -10.77
CA ASP A 88 0.13 -1.06 -10.38
C ASP A 88 -0.23 -0.79 -8.92
N TYR A 89 0.78 -0.67 -8.06
CA TYR A 89 0.61 -0.25 -6.66
C TYR A 89 0.01 1.14 -6.55
N TRP A 90 0.48 2.10 -7.34
CA TRP A 90 -0.08 3.45 -7.35
C TRP A 90 -1.56 3.44 -7.77
N TYR A 91 -1.92 2.70 -8.82
CA TYR A 91 -3.31 2.60 -9.26
C TYR A 91 -4.21 1.95 -8.20
N LEU A 92 -3.72 0.90 -7.54
CA LEU A 92 -4.42 0.26 -6.43
C LEU A 92 -4.64 1.23 -5.27
N MET A 93 -3.61 1.97 -4.86
CA MET A 93 -3.71 2.97 -3.79
C MET A 93 -4.74 4.06 -4.13
N ASP A 94 -4.68 4.65 -5.33
CA ASP A 94 -5.61 5.69 -5.77
C ASP A 94 -7.06 5.18 -5.77
N LYS A 95 -7.29 3.98 -6.33
CA LYS A 95 -8.61 3.33 -6.37
C LYS A 95 -9.19 3.12 -4.97
N VAL A 96 -8.39 2.61 -4.04
CA VAL A 96 -8.83 2.36 -2.65
C VAL A 96 -9.07 3.67 -1.90
N CYS A 97 -8.20 4.67 -2.08
CA CYS A 97 -8.36 5.98 -1.47
C CYS A 97 -9.65 6.66 -1.92
N ARG A 98 -9.95 6.69 -3.22
CA ARG A 98 -11.20 7.25 -3.76
C ARG A 98 -12.43 6.58 -3.14
N ARG A 99 -12.43 5.23 -3.11
CA ARG A 99 -13.51 4.45 -2.52
C ARG A 99 -13.73 4.79 -1.04
N ILE A 100 -12.66 4.97 -0.27
CA ILE A 100 -12.75 5.35 1.15
C ILE A 100 -13.31 6.77 1.30
N VAL A 101 -12.84 7.72 0.49
CA VAL A 101 -13.32 9.11 0.51
C VAL A 101 -14.83 9.15 0.19
N GLU A 102 -15.26 8.46 -0.86
CA GLU A 102 -16.69 8.36 -1.24
C GLU A 102 -17.54 7.80 -0.10
N ARG A 103 -17.07 6.76 0.62
CA ARG A 103 -17.77 6.18 1.78
C ARG A 103 -17.77 7.08 3.02
N ALA A 104 -16.78 7.96 3.16
CA ALA A 104 -16.69 8.88 4.30
C ALA A 104 -17.65 10.07 4.17
N GLU A 105 -17.98 10.46 2.93
CA GLU A 105 -18.91 11.54 2.61
C GLU A 105 -20.39 11.14 2.72
N THR A 106 -20.68 9.83 2.74
CA THR A 106 -22.02 9.26 3.02
C THR A 106 -22.23 9.00 4.51
#